data_AF-A0A1G0D0N0-F1
#
_entry.id   AF-A0A1G0D0N0-F1
#
_cell.length_a   1.000
_cell.length_b   1.000
_cell.length_c   1.000
_cell.angle_alpha   90.00
_cell.angle_beta   90.00
_cell.angle_gamma   90.00
#
_symmetry.space_group_name_H-M   'P 1'
#
loop_
_entity.id
_entity.type
_entity.pdbx_description
1 polymer ?
#
loop_
_entity_poly.entity_id
_entity_poly.type
_entity_poly.pdbx_seq_one_letter_code
_entity_poly.pdbx_strand_id
1 'polypeptide(L)' 'MLIFTMLGEASTTEIARNKDAQGYVENRDAAVAGGSVAGRARRDLEKKSGKRIASKENYKQLPEGVARKRVKKEN' A
#
# COMPACT_ATOMS: atom_id res chain seq x y z
N MET A 1 1.52 2.80 5.31
CA MET A 1 1.20 3.25 3.94
C MET A 1 -0.32 3.29 3.79
N LEU A 2 -0.99 4.32 4.31
CA LEU A 2 -2.47 4.37 4.34
C LEU A 2 -3.08 5.10 3.13
N ILE A 3 -2.47 6.22 2.72
CA ILE A 3 -3.01 7.07 1.64
C ILE A 3 -3.09 6.33 0.29
N PHE A 4 -2.04 5.56 -0.05
CA PHE A 4 -2.04 4.79 -1.31
C PHE A 4 -3.01 3.60 -1.29
N THR A 5 -3.29 3.04 -0.12
CA THR A 5 -4.32 2.00 0.02
C THR A 5 -5.70 2.58 -0.27
N MET A 6 -6.03 3.72 0.35
CA MET A 6 -7.30 4.41 0.09
C MET A 6 -7.42 4.85 -1.38
N LEU A 7 -6.32 5.35 -1.98
CA LEU A 7 -6.30 5.67 -3.41
C LEU A 7 -6.60 4.44 -4.28
N GLY A 8 -6.06 3.27 -3.93
CA GLY A 8 -6.31 2.02 -4.64
C GLY A 8 -7.76 1.56 -4.53
N GLU A 9 -8.36 1.66 -3.34
CA GLU A 9 -9.76 1.32 -3.09
C GLU A 9 -10.72 2.27 -3.83
N ALA A 10 -10.48 3.58 -3.72
CA ALA A 10 -11.26 4.59 -4.43
C ALA A 10 -11.15 4.42 -5.95
N SER A 11 -9.92 4.22 -6.46
CA SER A 11 -9.70 3.97 -7.90
C SER A 11 -10.37 2.69 -8.37
N THR A 12 -10.31 1.61 -7.58
CA THR A 12 -11.00 0.34 -7.90
C THR A 12 -12.50 0.55 -7.99
N THR A 13 -13.08 1.27 -7.02
CA THR A 13 -14.52 1.55 -6.96
C THR A 13 -14.96 2.40 -8.15
N GLU A 14 -14.22 3.47 -8.47
CA GLU A 14 -14.50 4.32 -9.62
C GLU A 14 -14.43 3.54 -10.94
N ILE A 15 -13.42 2.68 -11.11
CA ILE A 15 -13.27 1.86 -12.32
C ILE A 15 -14.39 0.83 -12.43
N ALA A 16 -14.73 0.17 -11.32
CA ALA A 16 -15.82 -0.80 -11.29
C ALA A 16 -17.16 -0.15 -11.64
N ARG A 17 -17.45 1.05 -11.08
CA ARG A 17 -18.68 1.80 -11.39
C ARG A 17 -18.73 2.27 -12.84
N ASN A 18 -17.64 2.86 -13.35
CA ASN A 18 -17.61 3.39 -14.71
C ASN A 18 -17.68 2.30 -15.79
N LYS A 19 -17.17 1.10 -15.50
CA LYS A 19 -17.26 -0.05 -16.40
C LYS A 19 -18.51 -0.90 -16.19
N ASP A 20 -19.34 -0.54 -15.20
CA ASP A 20 -20.45 -1.38 -14.73
C ASP A 20 -20.01 -2.84 -14.51
N ALA A 21 -18.89 -3.01 -13.81
CA ALA A 21 -18.23 -4.31 -13.67
C ALA A 21 -19.11 -5.30 -12.90
N GLN A 22 -19.59 -6.34 -13.59
CA GLN A 22 -20.47 -7.36 -13.01
C GLN A 22 -19.72 -8.66 -12.69
N GLY A 23 -20.15 -9.35 -11.62
CA GLY A 23 -19.58 -10.63 -11.23
C GLY A 23 -18.08 -10.59 -10.87
N TYR A 24 -17.45 -11.77 -10.75
CA TYR A 24 -16.10 -11.87 -10.20
C TYR A 24 -15.00 -11.39 -11.15
N VAL A 25 -15.07 -11.78 -12.43
CA VAL A 25 -13.98 -11.55 -13.39
C VAL A 25 -13.76 -10.06 -13.64
N GLU A 26 -14.83 -9.32 -13.85
CA GLU A 26 -14.76 -7.88 -14.14
C GLU A 26 -14.32 -7.09 -12.90
N ASN A 27 -14.80 -7.46 -11.72
CA ASN A 27 -14.38 -6.86 -10.46
C ASN A 27 -12.91 -7.16 -10.14
N ARG A 28 -12.41 -8.35 -10.49
CA ARG A 28 -10.98 -8.68 -10.38
C ARG A 28 -10.15 -7.75 -11.25
N ASP A 29 -10.56 -7.53 -12.50
CA ASP A 29 -9.84 -6.68 -13.43
C ASP A 29 -9.89 -5.20 -13.00
N ALA A 30 -11.02 -4.73 -12.45
CA ALA A 30 -11.14 -3.41 -11.85
C ALA A 30 -10.21 -3.24 -10.63
N ALA A 31 -10.10 -4.25 -9.77
CA ALA A 31 -9.19 -4.24 -8.62
C ALA A 31 -7.71 -4.19 -9.04
N VAL A 32 -7.33 -4.95 -10.07
CA VAL A 32 -5.97 -4.90 -10.63
C VAL A 32 -5.67 -3.51 -11.20
N ALA A 33 -6.63 -2.90 -11.90
CA ALA A 33 -6.48 -1.57 -12.47
C ALA A 33 -6.35 -0.49 -11.36
N GLY A 34 -7.22 -0.51 -10.36
CA GLY A 34 -7.18 0.44 -9.23
C GLY A 34 -5.91 0.31 -8.40
N GLY A 35 -5.48 -0.93 -8.10
CA GLY A 35 -4.19 -1.18 -7.44
C GLY A 35 -2.99 -0.69 -8.26
N SER A 36 -3.06 -0.81 -9.59
CA SER A 36 -2.02 -0.31 -10.50
C SER A 36 -1.92 1.22 -10.52
N VAL A 37 -3.03 1.93 -10.35
CA VAL A 37 -3.05 3.40 -10.21
C VAL A 37 -2.34 3.81 -8.92
N ALA A 38 -2.73 3.23 -7.78
CA ALA A 38 -2.07 3.50 -6.50
C ALA A 38 -0.58 3.15 -6.50
N GLY A 39 -0.22 2.01 -7.10
CA GLY A 39 1.16 1.57 -7.24
C GLY A 39 2.01 2.53 -8.09
N ARG A 40 1.44 3.06 -9.18
CA ARG A 40 2.10 4.09 -10.01
C ARG A 40 2.29 5.39 -9.23
N ALA A 41 1.24 5.90 -8.58
CA ALA A 41 1.31 7.11 -7.77
C ALA A 41 2.37 7.01 -6.67
N ARG A 42 2.45 5.85 -5.99
CA ARG A 42 3.49 5.59 -4.99
C ARG A 42 4.89 5.68 -5.59
N ARG A 43 5.13 4.98 -6.70
CA ARG A 43 6.44 4.97 -7.38
C ARG A 43 6.84 6.36 -7.86
N ASP A 44 5.89 7.13 -8.40
CA ASP A 44 6.15 8.49 -8.87
C ASP A 44 6.50 9.43 -7.71
N LEU A 45 5.80 9.31 -6.57
CA LEU A 45 6.14 10.07 -5.38
C LEU A 45 7.52 9.67 -4.84
N GLU A 46 7.85 8.38 -4.78
CA GLU A 46 9.17 7.91 -4.36
C GLU A 46 10.29 8.47 -5.25
N LYS A 47 10.08 8.48 -6.58
CA LYS A 47 11.04 9.04 -7.54
C LYS A 47 11.22 10.54 -7.35
N LYS A 48 10.14 11.30 -7.19
CA LYS A 48 10.19 12.77 -7.06
C LYS A 48 10.68 13.24 -5.69
N SER A 49 10.30 12.54 -4.63
CA SER A 49 10.67 12.91 -3.26
C SER A 49 12.06 12.39 -2.85
N GLY A 50 12.62 11.42 -3.58
CA GLY A 50 13.85 10.73 -3.20
C GLY A 50 13.74 9.88 -1.93
N LYS A 51 12.54 9.80 -1.33
CA LYS A 51 12.28 9.08 -0.08
C LYS A 51 11.44 7.85 -0.38
N ARG A 52 11.82 6.74 0.26
CA ARG A 52 11.05 5.50 0.18
C ARG A 52 9.76 5.63 1.00
N ILE A 53 8.62 5.51 0.34
CA ILE A 53 7.28 5.65 0.94
C ILE A 53 6.83 4.34 1.60
N ALA A 54 7.28 3.20 1.08
CA ALA A 54 7.02 1.89 1.67
C ALA A 54 8.33 1.21 2.09
N SER A 55 8.54 1.05 3.40
CA SER A 55 9.60 0.17 3.91
C SER A 55 9.19 -1.30 3.72
N LYS A 56 10.18 -2.16 3.46
CA LYS A 56 9.99 -3.62 3.48
C LYS A 56 9.93 -4.18 4.91
N GLU A 57 10.16 -3.35 5.91
CA GLU A 57 10.12 -3.77 7.31
C GLU A 57 8.74 -4.26 7.69
N ASN A 58 8.68 -5.55 8.01
CA ASN A 58 7.50 -6.18 8.55
C ASN A 58 7.43 -5.82 10.04
N TYR A 59 6.44 -5.03 10.44
CA TYR A 59 6.21 -4.65 11.84
C TYR A 59 6.08 -5.86 12.78
N LYS A 60 5.73 -7.04 12.27
CA LYS A 60 5.62 -8.30 13.05
C LYS A 60 6.95 -9.01 13.33
N GLN A 61 8.07 -8.56 12.75
CA GLN A 61 9.39 -9.20 12.95
C GLN A 61 10.24 -8.58 14.08
N LEU A 62 9.66 -7.67 14.87
CA LEU A 62 10.22 -7.36 16.17
C LEU A 62 9.44 -8.20 17.20
N PRO A 63 9.97 -9.33 17.68
CA PRO A 63 9.50 -9.87 18.95
C PRO A 63 9.72 -8.74 19.95
N GLU A 64 8.65 -8.31 20.62
CA GLU A 64 8.63 -7.20 21.57
C GLU A 64 9.79 -7.27 22.59
N GLY A 65 10.26 -8.49 22.88
CA GLY A 65 11.43 -8.76 23.75
C GLY A 65 12.80 -8.35 23.19
N VAL A 66 12.99 -8.25 21.87
CA VAL A 66 14.27 -7.83 21.25
C VAL A 66 14.36 -6.30 21.17
N ALA A 67 13.23 -5.62 20.92
CA ALA A 67 13.14 -4.17 20.91
C ALA A 67 13.42 -3.58 22.31
N ARG A 68 12.86 -4.17 23.38
CA ARG A 68 13.11 -3.73 24.77
C ARG A 68 14.56 -3.95 25.24
N LYS A 69 15.28 -4.95 24.71
CA LYS A 69 16.69 -5.23 25.09
C LYS A 69 17.69 -4.21 24.53
N ARG A 70 17.38 -3.57 23.39
CA ARG A 70 18.27 -2.54 22.82
C ARG A 70 18.18 -1.21 23.56
N VAL A 71 16.98 -0.82 24.02
CA VAL A 71 16.77 0.41 24.80
C VAL A 71 17.45 0.36 26.18
N LYS A 72 17.62 -0.82 26.77
CA LYS A 72 18.32 -1.00 28.06
C LYS A 72 19.85 -1.06 27.97
N LYS A 73 20.45 -1.15 26.78
CA LYS A 73 21.92 -1.17 26.62
C LYS A 73 22.53 0.22 26.38
N GLU A 74 21.70 1.25 26.30
CA GLU A 74 22.10 2.64 26.08
C GLU A 74 21.78 3.51 27.32
N ASN A 75 21.75 2.90 28.51
CA ASN A 75 21.85 3.56 29.82
C ASN A 75 22.88 2.82 30.68
#